data_AF-A0A2E6H6K5-F1
#
_entry.id   AF-A0A2E6H6K5-F1
#
_cell.length_a   1.000
_cell.length_b   1.000
_cell.length_c   1.000
_cell.angle_alpha   90.00
_cell.angle_beta   90.00
_cell.angle_gamma   90.00
#
_symmetry.space_group_name_H-M   'P 1'
#
loop_
_entity.id
_entity.type
_entity.pdbx_description
1 polymer ?
#
loop_
_entity_poly.entity_id
_entity_poly.type
_entity_poly.pdbx_seq_one_letter_code
_entity_poly.pdbx_strand_id
1 'polypeptide(L)'
;MMGLLYSTPVQGELRDCIKLVGDCEFYTCIEEVKDCGRFGYPRGFGKKYCERFEDRKDQFSSKGWEWIEKTRTCLINRLANISDELSCKKLKRQSFKDHVSCYLDGGFCELSKNDKKNVYKTIWPSLWRRKTLVAGWKIKKQCRQIKN
;
A
#
# COMPACT_ATOMS: atom_id res chain seq x y z
N MET A 1 10.80 6.44 -47.99
CA MET A 1 10.12 5.40 -47.19
C MET A 1 10.38 5.70 -45.72
N MET A 2 9.52 6.51 -45.09
CA MET A 2 9.67 6.92 -43.69
C MET A 2 8.98 5.89 -42.79
N GLY A 3 9.77 5.09 -42.07
CA GLY A 3 9.31 4.17 -41.03
C GLY A 3 9.76 4.69 -39.67
N LEU A 4 8.79 5.02 -38.83
CA LEU A 4 8.89 5.76 -37.57
C LEU A 4 9.76 5.04 -36.52
N LEU A 5 10.60 5.82 -35.84
CA LEU A 5 11.30 5.46 -34.62
C LEU A 5 10.27 5.31 -33.48
N TYR A 6 10.00 4.09 -33.03
CA TYR A 6 9.24 3.87 -31.79
C TYR A 6 10.16 4.03 -30.59
N SER A 7 10.26 5.25 -30.07
CA SER A 7 10.73 5.49 -28.70
C SER A 7 9.64 5.04 -27.73
N THR A 8 9.90 4.00 -26.92
CA THR A 8 8.96 3.52 -25.90
C THR A 8 8.77 4.57 -24.78
N PRO A 9 7.56 5.12 -24.56
CA PRO A 9 7.33 6.17 -23.55
C PRO A 9 7.12 5.64 -22.12
N VAL A 10 7.08 4.31 -21.92
CA VAL A 10 6.44 3.70 -20.74
C VAL A 10 7.18 3.91 -19.40
N GLN A 11 8.50 4.14 -19.42
CA GLN A 11 9.30 4.27 -18.17
C GLN A 11 9.18 5.64 -17.48
N GLY A 12 8.63 6.65 -18.17
CA GLY A 12 8.49 8.01 -17.64
C GLY A 12 7.24 8.21 -16.78
N GLU A 13 6.13 7.54 -17.13
CA GLU A 13 4.81 7.84 -16.57
C GLU A 13 4.64 7.37 -15.11
N LEU A 14 5.22 6.22 -14.73
CA LEU A 14 5.19 5.77 -13.33
C LEU A 14 6.06 6.67 -12.42
N ARG A 15 7.14 7.24 -12.98
CA ARG A 15 8.01 8.18 -12.24
C ARG A 15 7.28 9.48 -11.95
N ASP A 16 6.33 9.92 -12.77
CA ASP A 16 5.56 11.12 -12.47
C ASP A 16 4.62 10.93 -11.27
N CYS A 17 4.12 9.70 -11.05
CA CYS A 17 3.34 9.39 -9.84
C CYS A 17 4.14 9.59 -8.55
N ILE A 18 5.49 9.62 -8.59
CA ILE A 18 6.32 9.81 -7.38
C ILE A 18 6.09 11.17 -6.70
N LYS A 19 5.58 12.16 -7.44
CA LYS A 19 5.21 13.47 -6.89
C LYS A 19 4.05 13.39 -5.89
N LEU A 20 3.29 12.29 -5.92
CA LEU A 20 2.17 12.00 -5.03
C LEU A 20 2.55 11.06 -3.87
N VAL A 21 3.85 10.84 -3.61
CA VAL A 21 4.30 10.01 -2.47
C VAL A 21 3.74 10.56 -1.17
N GLY A 22 3.06 9.69 -0.41
CA GLY A 22 2.39 10.06 0.83
C GLY A 22 0.93 10.48 0.64
N ASP A 23 0.46 10.70 -0.58
CA ASP A 23 -0.94 11.00 -0.89
C ASP A 23 -1.69 9.75 -1.40
N CYS A 24 -2.99 9.67 -1.12
CA CYS A 24 -3.83 8.58 -1.63
C CYS A 24 -4.07 8.65 -3.15
N GLU A 25 -3.95 9.84 -3.76
CA GLU A 25 -4.05 10.05 -5.21
C GLU A 25 -2.92 9.39 -5.99
N PHE A 26 -1.82 9.03 -5.34
CA PHE A 26 -0.81 8.15 -5.92
C PHE A 26 -1.43 6.90 -6.56
N TYR A 27 -2.41 6.28 -5.89
CA TYR A 27 -3.04 5.08 -6.39
C TYR A 27 -3.94 5.32 -7.62
N THR A 28 -4.47 6.54 -7.78
CA THR A 28 -5.18 6.94 -9.00
C THR A 28 -4.20 7.02 -10.17
N CYS A 29 -3.08 7.72 -9.98
CA CYS A 29 -2.03 7.84 -11.00
C CYS A 29 -1.50 6.46 -11.44
N ILE A 30 -1.21 5.57 -10.48
CA ILE A 30 -0.76 4.20 -10.81
C ILE A 30 -1.84 3.41 -11.57
N GLU A 31 -3.12 3.62 -11.25
CA GLU A 31 -4.22 2.96 -11.97
C GLU A 31 -4.32 3.46 -13.42
N GLU A 32 -4.11 4.74 -13.69
CA GLU A 32 -4.11 5.32 -15.03
C GLU A 32 -3.00 4.74 -15.91
N VAL A 33 -1.82 4.49 -15.33
CA VAL A 33 -0.68 3.89 -16.04
C VAL A 33 -0.83 2.37 -16.21
N LYS A 34 -1.31 1.66 -15.19
CA LYS A 34 -1.31 0.18 -15.16
C LYS A 34 -2.63 -0.46 -15.62
N ASP A 35 -3.72 0.30 -15.63
CA ASP A 35 -5.09 -0.14 -15.94
C ASP A 35 -5.45 -1.50 -15.32
N CYS A 36 -5.29 -1.62 -14.00
CA CYS A 36 -5.55 -2.87 -13.29
C CYS A 36 -7.04 -3.15 -13.04
N GLY A 37 -7.91 -2.22 -13.42
CA GLY A 37 -9.35 -2.22 -13.25
C GLY A 37 -9.83 -1.96 -11.83
N ARG A 38 -11.14 -1.72 -11.68
CA ARG A 38 -11.81 -1.42 -10.40
C ARG A 38 -11.55 -2.40 -9.25
N PHE A 39 -11.22 -3.65 -9.55
CA PHE A 39 -10.91 -4.70 -8.56
C PHE A 39 -9.40 -5.01 -8.43
N GLY A 40 -8.60 -4.32 -9.24
CA GLY A 40 -7.15 -4.26 -9.20
C GLY A 40 -6.62 -3.77 -7.86
N TYR A 41 -5.31 -3.86 -7.68
CA TYR A 41 -4.70 -3.44 -6.43
C TYR A 41 -4.76 -1.92 -6.21
N PRO A 42 -4.37 -1.05 -7.17
CA PRO A 42 -4.30 0.39 -6.92
C PRO A 42 -5.67 0.96 -6.50
N ARG A 43 -6.70 0.80 -7.33
CA ARG A 43 -8.05 1.29 -7.00
C ARG A 43 -8.80 0.42 -5.98
N GLY A 44 -8.84 -0.90 -6.21
CA GLY A 44 -9.69 -1.83 -5.45
C GLY A 44 -9.18 -2.17 -4.04
N PHE A 45 -7.96 -1.76 -3.68
CA PHE A 45 -7.39 -1.97 -2.37
C PHE A 45 -6.56 -0.76 -1.87
N GLY A 46 -5.54 -0.33 -2.61
CA GLY A 46 -4.61 0.73 -2.21
C GLY A 46 -5.33 2.03 -1.87
N LYS A 47 -5.93 2.67 -2.88
CA LYS A 47 -6.69 3.92 -2.74
C LYS A 47 -7.77 3.79 -1.66
N LYS A 48 -8.64 2.77 -1.81
CA LYS A 48 -9.75 2.50 -0.90
C LYS A 48 -9.34 2.44 0.58
N TYR A 49 -8.22 1.77 0.92
CA TYR A 49 -7.81 1.67 2.32
C TYR A 49 -6.96 2.86 2.76
N CYS A 50 -6.22 3.50 1.86
CA CYS A 50 -5.53 4.77 2.14
C CYS A 50 -6.55 5.83 2.59
N GLU A 51 -7.58 6.09 1.80
CA GLU A 51 -8.64 7.06 2.11
C GLU A 51 -9.37 6.71 3.41
N ARG A 52 -9.66 5.42 3.64
CA ARG A 52 -10.27 4.98 4.90
C ARG A 52 -9.43 5.23 6.15
N PHE A 53 -8.10 5.30 6.01
CA PHE A 53 -7.25 5.70 7.13
C PHE A 53 -7.33 7.21 7.34
N GLU A 54 -7.33 8.01 6.27
CA GLU A 54 -7.55 9.47 6.32
C GLU A 54 -8.90 9.82 6.95
N ASP A 55 -10.00 9.21 6.49
CA ASP A 55 -11.36 9.40 7.03
C ASP A 55 -11.48 9.07 8.52
N ARG A 56 -10.52 8.30 9.06
CA ARG A 56 -10.51 7.85 10.45
C ARG A 56 -9.34 8.44 11.24
N LYS A 57 -8.68 9.48 10.74
CA LYS A 57 -7.54 10.15 11.38
C LYS A 57 -7.79 10.43 12.86
N ASP A 58 -8.94 11.01 13.19
CA ASP A 58 -9.31 11.40 14.56
C ASP A 58 -9.54 10.21 15.51
N GLN A 59 -9.57 8.99 15.00
CA GLN A 59 -9.66 7.77 15.81
C GLN A 59 -8.29 7.30 16.30
N PHE A 60 -7.19 7.83 15.75
CA PHE A 60 -5.83 7.42 16.08
C PHE A 60 -5.19 8.42 17.05
N SER A 61 -4.32 7.91 17.93
CA SER A 61 -3.41 8.77 18.68
C SER A 61 -2.40 9.43 17.74
N SER A 62 -1.65 10.44 18.22
CA SER A 62 -0.54 11.02 17.45
C SER A 62 0.48 9.97 17.00
N LYS A 63 0.80 8.99 17.87
CA LYS A 63 1.68 7.86 17.53
C LYS A 63 1.04 6.90 16.52
N GLY A 64 -0.26 6.68 16.63
CA GLY A 64 -1.02 5.88 15.66
C GLY A 64 -1.03 6.52 14.28
N TRP A 65 -1.19 7.84 14.21
CA TRP A 65 -1.15 8.60 12.97
C TRP A 65 0.24 8.61 12.35
N GLU A 66 1.28 8.83 13.16
CA GLU A 66 2.67 8.75 12.71
C GLU A 66 2.99 7.37 12.08
N TRP A 67 2.50 6.28 12.69
CA TRP A 67 2.61 4.93 12.12
C TRP A 67 1.88 4.82 10.77
N ILE A 68 0.66 5.36 10.64
CA ILE A 68 -0.09 5.37 9.38
C ILE A 68 0.70 6.08 8.28
N GLU A 69 1.26 7.26 8.57
CA GLU A 69 2.05 8.04 7.62
C GLU A 69 3.32 7.31 7.17
N LYS A 70 4.06 6.71 8.13
CA LYS A 70 5.24 5.90 7.82
C LYS A 70 4.90 4.68 6.97
N THR A 71 3.87 3.93 7.35
CA THR A 71 3.45 2.73 6.62
C THR A 71 2.94 3.08 5.23
N ARG A 72 2.12 4.13 5.07
CA ARG A 72 1.65 4.62 3.76
C ARG A 72 2.82 5.01 2.86
N THR A 73 3.73 5.84 3.37
CA THR A 73 4.91 6.31 2.62
C THR A 73 5.78 5.13 2.19
N CYS A 74 6.04 4.17 3.09
CA CYS A 74 6.76 2.95 2.76
C CYS A 74 6.07 2.16 1.64
N LEU A 75 4.76 1.92 1.74
CA LEU A 75 3.99 1.16 0.75
C LEU A 75 3.99 1.84 -0.63
N ILE A 76 3.78 3.15 -0.67
CA ILE A 76 3.78 3.94 -1.90
C ILE A 76 5.18 3.94 -2.53
N ASN A 77 6.24 4.17 -1.75
CA ASN A 77 7.62 4.11 -2.24
C ASN A 77 7.97 2.73 -2.80
N ARG A 78 7.57 1.64 -2.13
CA ARG A 78 7.79 0.28 -2.65
C ARG A 78 7.07 0.08 -3.97
N LEU A 79 5.85 0.58 -4.11
CA LEU A 79 5.06 0.47 -5.34
C LEU A 79 5.62 1.34 -6.48
N ALA A 80 6.07 2.57 -6.20
CA ALA A 80 6.67 3.47 -7.18
C ALA A 80 7.97 2.90 -7.80
N ASN A 81 8.66 2.03 -7.07
CA ASN A 81 9.87 1.35 -7.53
C ASN A 81 9.60 -0.03 -8.15
N ILE A 82 8.33 -0.42 -8.35
CA ILE A 82 8.01 -1.65 -9.07
C ILE A 82 8.13 -1.41 -10.58
N SER A 83 8.74 -2.38 -11.28
CA SER A 83 8.84 -2.36 -12.75
C SER A 83 7.51 -2.12 -13.47
N ASP A 84 7.56 -1.30 -14.51
CA ASP A 84 6.43 -0.98 -15.38
C ASP A 84 5.88 -2.19 -16.14
N GLU A 85 6.72 -3.20 -16.39
CA GLU A 85 6.34 -4.43 -17.08
C GLU A 85 5.63 -5.43 -16.16
N LEU A 86 5.54 -5.14 -14.87
CA LEU A 86 4.95 -6.06 -13.90
C LEU A 86 3.42 -6.10 -14.06
N SER A 87 2.88 -7.27 -14.42
CA SER A 87 1.43 -7.47 -14.54
C SER A 87 0.67 -7.17 -13.25
N CYS A 88 -0.58 -6.72 -13.35
CA CYS A 88 -1.44 -6.40 -12.21
C CYS A 88 -1.55 -7.52 -11.16
N LYS A 89 -1.51 -8.80 -11.59
CA LYS A 89 -1.49 -9.96 -10.70
C LYS A 89 -0.20 -10.02 -9.87
N LYS A 90 0.95 -9.81 -10.51
CA LYS A 90 2.27 -9.80 -9.87
C LYS A 90 2.42 -8.55 -8.98
N LEU A 91 1.99 -7.38 -9.45
CA LEU A 91 1.94 -6.12 -8.68
C LEU A 91 1.15 -6.32 -7.39
N LYS A 92 -0.11 -6.79 -7.49
CA LYS A 92 -0.92 -7.11 -6.30
C LYS A 92 -0.22 -8.08 -5.35
N ARG A 93 0.45 -9.11 -5.86
CA ARG A 93 1.18 -10.07 -5.00
C ARG A 93 2.33 -9.39 -4.27
N GLN A 94 3.11 -8.56 -4.96
CA GLN A 94 4.23 -7.84 -4.39
C GLN A 94 3.75 -6.83 -3.35
N SER A 95 2.74 -6.02 -3.65
CA SER A 95 2.24 -5.02 -2.70
C SER A 95 1.73 -5.64 -1.38
N PHE A 96 1.05 -6.80 -1.42
CA PHE A 96 0.67 -7.51 -0.19
C PHE A 96 1.85 -8.11 0.58
N LYS A 97 2.98 -8.39 -0.08
CA LYS A 97 4.23 -8.78 0.59
C LYS A 97 4.82 -7.56 1.31
N ASP A 98 4.85 -6.41 0.64
CA ASP A 98 5.41 -5.17 1.18
C ASP A 98 4.63 -4.64 2.39
N HIS A 99 3.32 -4.94 2.50
CA HIS A 99 2.55 -4.67 3.71
C HIS A 99 3.17 -5.27 4.97
N VAL A 100 3.75 -6.48 4.88
CA VAL A 100 4.31 -7.13 6.07
C VAL A 100 5.51 -6.33 6.56
N SER A 101 6.48 -6.02 5.70
CA SER A 101 7.65 -5.22 6.08
C SER A 101 7.26 -3.80 6.46
N CYS A 102 6.45 -3.09 5.67
CA CYS A 102 6.08 -1.70 5.95
C CYS A 102 5.25 -1.50 7.23
N TYR A 103 4.48 -2.51 7.66
CA TYR A 103 3.80 -2.46 8.96
C TYR A 103 4.83 -2.56 10.10
N LEU A 104 5.81 -3.46 9.97
CA LEU A 104 6.82 -3.70 10.99
C LEU A 104 7.80 -2.53 11.07
N ASP A 105 8.37 -2.12 9.93
CA ASP A 105 9.28 -0.98 9.81
C ASP A 105 8.62 0.33 10.29
N GLY A 106 7.30 0.46 10.09
CA GLY A 106 6.53 1.60 10.58
C GLY A 106 6.34 1.63 12.10
N GLY A 107 6.55 0.51 12.80
CA GLY A 107 6.38 0.40 14.25
C GLY A 107 5.03 -0.17 14.71
N PHE A 108 4.40 -1.06 13.91
CA PHE A 108 3.10 -1.64 14.27
C PHE A 108 3.15 -2.40 15.60
N CYS A 109 4.28 -3.04 15.93
CA CYS A 109 4.40 -3.89 17.12
C CYS A 109 4.35 -3.08 18.42
N GLU A 110 4.74 -1.81 18.36
CA GLU A 110 4.87 -0.84 19.45
C GLU A 110 3.59 -0.04 19.68
N LEU A 111 2.67 -0.05 18.70
CA LEU A 111 1.39 0.65 18.81
C LEU A 111 0.60 0.25 20.06
N SER A 112 -0.16 1.22 20.59
CA SER A 112 -1.10 1.00 21.67
C SER A 112 -2.16 -0.06 21.30
N LYS A 113 -2.78 -0.68 22.31
CA LYS A 113 -3.90 -1.61 22.08
C LYS A 113 -5.06 -0.92 21.35
N ASN A 114 -5.30 0.37 21.63
CA ASN A 114 -6.37 1.13 21.00
C ASN A 114 -6.09 1.41 19.52
N ASP A 115 -4.87 1.85 19.18
CA ASP A 115 -4.48 2.08 17.78
C ASP A 115 -4.55 0.79 16.97
N LYS A 116 -4.04 -0.33 17.50
CA LYS A 116 -4.18 -1.66 16.86
C LYS A 116 -5.64 -2.05 16.63
N LYS A 117 -6.53 -1.78 17.58
CA LYS A 117 -7.98 -2.00 17.43
C LYS A 117 -8.55 -1.10 16.33
N ASN A 118 -8.10 0.14 16.21
CA ASN A 118 -8.55 1.06 15.17
C ASN A 118 -8.05 0.67 13.79
N VAL A 119 -6.81 0.20 13.65
CA VAL A 119 -6.30 -0.42 12.42
C VAL A 119 -7.20 -1.58 11.99
N TYR A 120 -7.49 -2.51 12.91
CA TYR A 120 -8.36 -3.65 12.64
C TYR A 120 -9.75 -3.23 12.18
N LYS A 121 -10.37 -2.24 12.84
CA LYS A 121 -11.67 -1.68 12.45
C LYS A 121 -11.63 -1.08 11.03
N THR A 122 -10.56 -0.34 10.69
CA THR A 122 -10.41 0.25 9.34
C THR A 122 -10.34 -0.83 8.26
N ILE A 123 -9.57 -1.89 8.50
CA ILE A 123 -9.34 -2.95 7.50
C ILE A 123 -10.35 -4.10 7.55
N TRP A 124 -11.27 -4.11 8.53
CA TRP A 124 -12.24 -5.20 8.76
C TRP A 124 -12.94 -5.68 7.47
N PRO A 125 -13.43 -4.78 6.58
CA PRO A 125 -14.09 -5.21 5.34
C PRO A 125 -13.17 -5.89 4.31
N SER A 126 -11.85 -5.96 4.55
CA SER A 126 -10.91 -6.73 3.71
C SER A 126 -10.51 -8.06 4.32
N LEU A 127 -10.91 -8.37 5.56
CA LEU A 127 -10.45 -9.58 6.24
C LEU A 127 -11.01 -10.87 5.63
N TRP A 128 -12.02 -10.81 4.75
CA TRP A 128 -12.41 -11.97 3.94
C TRP A 128 -11.38 -12.32 2.86
N ARG A 129 -10.46 -11.40 2.52
CA ARG A 129 -9.41 -11.64 1.52
C ARG A 129 -8.28 -12.45 2.16
N ARG A 130 -8.03 -13.66 1.63
CA ARG A 130 -6.93 -14.54 2.06
C ARG A 130 -5.57 -13.83 2.18
N LYS A 131 -5.22 -12.94 1.23
CA LYS A 131 -3.95 -12.18 1.27
C LYS A 131 -3.84 -11.25 2.48
N THR A 132 -4.92 -10.57 2.85
CA THR A 132 -4.96 -9.69 4.04
C THR A 132 -4.81 -10.51 5.32
N LEU A 133 -5.53 -11.63 5.43
CA LEU A 133 -5.42 -12.54 6.58
C LEU A 133 -4.00 -13.06 6.76
N VAL A 134 -3.37 -13.52 5.66
CA VAL A 134 -2.00 -14.03 5.68
C VAL A 134 -1.00 -12.93 6.07
N ALA A 135 -1.14 -11.71 5.53
CA ALA A 135 -0.29 -10.59 5.92
C ALA A 135 -0.43 -10.26 7.41
N GLY A 136 -1.68 -10.15 7.91
CA GLY A 136 -1.96 -9.88 9.32
C GLY A 136 -1.43 -10.98 10.26
N TRP A 137 -1.53 -12.25 9.87
CA TRP A 137 -0.93 -13.35 10.64
C TRP A 137 0.60 -13.26 10.68
N LYS A 138 1.27 -12.95 9.56
CA LYS A 138 2.73 -12.79 9.51
C LYS A 138 3.20 -11.64 10.41
N ILE A 139 2.53 -10.49 10.36
CA ILE A 139 2.82 -9.33 11.22
C ILE A 139 2.68 -9.74 12.69
N LYS A 140 1.55 -10.36 13.08
CA LYS A 140 1.33 -10.82 14.45
C LYS A 140 2.37 -11.85 14.91
N LYS A 141 2.79 -12.77 14.03
CA LYS A 141 3.85 -13.74 14.33
C LYS A 141 5.17 -13.04 14.62
N GLN A 142 5.58 -12.10 13.78
CA GLN A 142 6.85 -11.39 13.94
C GLN A 142 6.83 -10.44 15.15
N CYS A 143 5.73 -9.74 15.42
CA CYS A 143 5.60 -8.93 16.64
C CYS A 143 5.71 -9.76 17.93
N ARG A 144 5.35 -11.06 17.91
CA ARG A 144 5.58 -11.95 19.06
C ARG A 144 7.04 -12.32 19.21
N GLN A 145 7.75 -12.50 18.10
CA GLN A 145 9.18 -12.82 18.09
C GLN A 145 10.04 -11.64 18.56
N ILE A 146 9.65 -10.39 18.25
CA ILE A 146 10.36 -9.17 18.70
C ILE A 146 10.21 -8.95 20.22
N LYS A 147 9.14 -9.48 20.82
CA LYS A 147 8.84 -9.33 22.25
C LYS A 147 9.44 -10.43 23.13
N ASN A 148 9.95 -11.49 22.52
CA ASN A 148 10.62 -12.60 23.17
C ASN A 148 12.13 -12.38 23.08
#